data_AF-A0A7S3N293-F1
#
_entry.id   AF-A0A7S3N293-F1
#
_cell.length_a   1.000
_cell.length_b   1.000
_cell.length_c   1.000
_cell.angle_alpha   90.00
_cell.angle_beta   90.00
_cell.angle_gamma   90.00
#
_symmetry.space_group_name_H-M   'P 1'
#
loop_
_entity.id
_entity.type
_entity.pdbx_description
1 polymer ?
#
loop_
_entity_poly.entity_id
_entity_poly.type
_entity_poly.pdbx_seq_one_letter_code
_entity_poly.pdbx_strand_id
1 'polypeptide(L)'
;MICEEFGGTAIVHSKKGQGSVFQATLPLICNSTNPFKRSKEEIALSEKMAKVMASQMDRIKRNFEFTTKGIPLPWKDKKILVVDDEAYNTEVLEIILGGIGISPDKIVTCLSGSEAIEVIKESIQNEPESQ
;
A
#
# COMPACT_ATOMS: atom_id res chain seq x y z
N MET A 1 10.42 -4.05 20.86
CA MET A 1 10.24 -5.31 21.59
C MET A 1 9.37 -6.16 20.70
N ILE A 2 9.97 -6.69 19.61
CA ILE A 2 9.24 -6.90 18.35
C ILE A 2 8.14 -7.96 18.47
N CYS A 3 8.36 -9.03 19.23
CA CYS A 3 7.39 -10.14 19.29
C CYS A 3 6.06 -9.75 19.96
N GLU A 4 6.08 -8.89 20.98
CA GLU A 4 4.87 -8.42 21.69
C GLU A 4 4.05 -7.42 20.85
N GLU A 5 4.73 -6.59 20.06
CA GLU A 5 4.10 -5.61 19.16
C GLU A 5 3.20 -6.27 18.10
N PHE A 6 3.48 -7.53 17.75
CA PHE A 6 2.67 -8.34 16.82
C PHE A 6 1.76 -9.36 17.52
N GLY A 7 1.51 -9.22 18.83
CA GLY A 7 0.66 -10.13 19.60
C GLY A 7 1.23 -11.56 19.74
N GLY A 8 2.54 -11.71 19.52
CA GLY A 8 3.26 -12.97 19.71
C GLY A 8 3.71 -13.18 21.15
N THR A 9 4.26 -14.37 21.39
CA THR A 9 4.88 -14.76 22.67
C THR A 9 6.30 -15.27 22.44
N ALA A 10 7.22 -14.86 23.30
CA ALA A 10 8.60 -15.34 23.30
C ALA A 10 8.91 -16.05 24.62
N ILE A 11 9.52 -17.23 24.54
CA ILE A 11 9.92 -18.05 25.68
C ILE A 11 11.39 -18.42 25.54
N VAL A 12 12.12 -18.36 26.65
CA VAL A 12 13.52 -18.77 26.73
C VAL A 12 13.67 -19.92 27.70
N HIS A 13 14.24 -21.03 27.22
CA HIS A 13 14.62 -22.16 28.04
C HIS A 13 16.14 -22.25 28.10
N SER A 14 16.72 -21.98 29.27
CA SER A 14 18.17 -22.07 29.47
C SER A 14 18.51 -23.03 30.59
N LYS A 15 19.51 -23.87 30.36
CA LYS A 15 20.04 -24.76 31.39
C LYS A 15 21.57 -24.74 31.35
N LYS A 16 22.16 -24.49 32.53
CA LYS A 16 23.61 -24.36 32.68
C LYS A 16 24.33 -25.60 32.12
N GLY A 17 25.24 -25.38 31.18
CA GLY A 17 26.00 -26.45 30.51
C GLY A 17 25.25 -27.20 29.39
N GLN A 18 24.01 -26.83 29.07
CA GLN A 18 23.22 -27.45 28.00
C GLN A 18 22.79 -26.45 26.90
N GLY A 19 23.19 -25.19 27.02
CA GLY A 19 22.84 -24.13 26.08
C GLY A 19 21.48 -23.47 26.39
N SER A 20 21.02 -22.64 25.46
CA SER A 20 19.75 -21.93 25.56
C SER A 20 18.94 -22.11 24.28
N VAL A 21 17.64 -22.31 24.43
CA VAL A 21 16.65 -22.40 23.36
C VAL A 21 15.73 -21.20 23.44
N PHE A 22 15.57 -20.52 22.31
CA PHE A 22 14.68 -19.38 22.16
C PHE A 22 13.53 -19.80 21.27
N GLN A 23 12.30 -19.65 21.76
CA GLN A 23 11.09 -19.98 21.02
C GLN A 23 10.24 -18.72 20.90
N ALA A 24 9.86 -18.36 19.67
CA ALA A 24 8.93 -17.28 19.38
C ALA A 24 7.70 -17.85 18.67
N THR A 25 6.52 -17.45 19.11
CA THR A 25 5.24 -17.82 18.50
C THR A 25 4.56 -16.54 18.04
N LEU A 26 4.30 -16.42 16.74
CA LEU A 26 3.59 -15.31 16.13
C LEU A 26 2.27 -15.82 15.55
N PRO A 27 1.10 -15.22 15.87
CA PRO A 27 -0.15 -15.59 15.25
C PRO A 27 -0.11 -15.19 13.77
N LEU A 28 -0.14 -16.16 12.87
CA LEU A 28 -0.28 -15.91 11.45
C LEU A 28 -1.76 -15.70 11.12
N ILE A 29 -2.13 -14.47 10.76
CA ILE A 29 -3.42 -14.21 10.13
C ILE A 29 -3.29 -14.64 8.67
N CYS A 30 -3.56 -15.91 8.41
CA CYS A 30 -3.65 -16.41 7.05
C CYS A 30 -4.99 -15.97 6.45
N ASN A 31 -4.98 -14.88 5.69
CA ASN A 31 -6.05 -14.56 4.74
C ASN A 31 -5.95 -15.52 3.54
N SER A 32 -6.06 -16.82 3.80
CA SER A 32 -6.20 -17.84 2.78
C SER A 32 -7.61 -17.72 2.21
N THR A 33 -7.77 -16.87 1.20
CA THR A 33 -8.90 -16.94 0.29
C THR A 33 -8.80 -18.28 -0.42
N ASN A 34 -9.54 -19.26 0.09
CA ASN A 34 -9.74 -20.56 -0.53
C ASN A 34 -10.28 -20.31 -1.96
N PRO A 35 -9.58 -20.68 -3.05
CA PRO A 35 -10.01 -20.30 -4.40
C PRO A 35 -11.19 -21.13 -4.94
N PHE A 36 -12.05 -21.67 -4.07
CA PHE A 36 -13.13 -22.57 -4.48
C PHE A 36 -14.49 -22.22 -3.84
N LYS A 37 -15.39 -21.76 -4.73
CA LYS A 37 -16.83 -21.47 -4.56
C LYS A 37 -17.20 -20.31 -3.64
N ARG A 38 -17.20 -19.10 -4.21
CA ARG A 38 -17.88 -17.93 -3.62
C ARG A 38 -19.36 -18.25 -3.36
N SER A 39 -19.74 -18.28 -2.08
CA SER A 39 -21.15 -18.30 -1.68
C SER A 39 -21.75 -16.90 -1.85
N LYS A 40 -23.09 -16.80 -1.96
CA LYS A 40 -23.79 -15.50 -2.08
C LYS A 40 -23.53 -14.57 -0.89
N GLU A 41 -23.16 -15.13 0.26
CA GLU A 41 -22.84 -14.39 1.48
C GLU A 41 -21.48 -13.69 1.39
N GLU A 42 -20.52 -14.26 0.64
CA GLU A 42 -19.18 -13.70 0.46
C GLU A 42 -19.19 -12.49 -0.49
N ILE A 43 -20.07 -12.50 -1.50
CA ILE A 43 -20.33 -11.34 -2.37
C ILE A 43 -20.95 -10.21 -1.56
N ALA A 44 -21.92 -10.51 -0.69
CA ALA A 44 -22.53 -9.52 0.18
C ALA A 44 -21.56 -8.95 1.23
N LEU A 45 -20.61 -9.76 1.73
CA LEU A 45 -19.56 -9.31 2.64
C LEU A 45 -18.53 -8.43 1.92
N SER A 46 -18.15 -8.79 0.70
CA SER A 46 -17.28 -8.00 -0.18
C SER A 46 -17.91 -6.63 -0.50
N GLU A 47 -19.20 -6.59 -0.84
CA GLU A 47 -19.91 -5.32 -1.09
C GLU A 47 -19.99 -4.44 0.18
N LYS A 48 -20.22 -5.05 1.36
CA LYS A 48 -20.20 -4.32 2.63
C LYS A 48 -18.81 -3.76 2.95
N MET A 49 -17.75 -4.54 2.72
CA MET A 49 -16.37 -4.09 2.91
C MET A 49 -16.01 -2.96 1.94
N ALA A 50 -16.36 -3.09 0.66
CA ALA A 50 -16.16 -2.03 -0.33
C ALA A 50 -16.87 -0.73 0.07
N LYS A 51 -18.08 -0.83 0.62
CA LYS A 51 -18.84 0.34 1.11
C LYS A 51 -18.22 0.99 2.36
N VAL A 52 -17.68 0.18 3.29
CA VAL A 52 -16.96 0.68 4.46
C VAL A 52 -15.67 1.36 4.04
N MET A 53 -14.91 0.76 3.12
CA MET A 53 -13.67 1.31 2.57
C MET A 53 -13.92 2.63 1.82
N ALA A 54 -14.94 2.68 0.96
CA ALA A 54 -15.34 3.92 0.30
C ALA A 54 -15.65 5.04 1.30
N SER A 55 -16.34 4.72 2.41
CA SER A 55 -16.63 5.71 3.45
C SER A 55 -15.38 6.20 4.19
N GLN A 56 -14.37 5.34 4.38
CA GLN A 56 -13.10 5.75 4.98
C GLN A 56 -12.29 6.60 4.01
N MET A 57 -12.27 6.25 2.73
CA MET A 57 -11.62 7.06 1.69
C MET A 57 -12.24 8.45 1.57
N ASP A 58 -13.57 8.57 1.66
CA ASP A 58 -14.25 9.87 1.66
C ASP A 58 -13.93 10.72 2.89
N ARG A 59 -13.57 10.10 4.02
CA ARG A 59 -13.09 10.83 5.21
C ARG A 59 -11.66 11.30 5.03
N ILE A 60 -10.80 10.48 4.44
CA ILE A 60 -9.40 10.83 4.15
C ILE A 60 -9.35 12.00 3.16
N LYS A 61 -10.11 11.94 2.06
CA LYS A 61 -10.20 13.02 1.06
C LYS A 61 -10.56 14.37 1.69
N ARG A 62 -11.62 14.40 2.52
CA ARG A 62 -12.08 15.63 3.19
C ARG A 62 -11.07 16.22 4.18
N ASN A 63 -10.33 15.37 4.90
CA ASN A 63 -9.32 15.85 5.84
C ASN A 63 -8.07 16.39 5.12
N PHE A 64 -7.77 15.87 3.93
CA PHE A 64 -6.57 16.24 3.19
C PHE A 64 -6.73 17.55 2.40
N GLU A 65 -7.92 17.83 1.87
CA GLU A 65 -8.26 19.11 1.22
C GLU A 65 -8.02 20.34 2.11
N PHE A 66 -7.97 20.15 3.44
CA PHE A 66 -7.85 21.24 4.39
C PHE A 66 -6.41 21.75 4.59
N THR A 67 -5.38 20.96 4.28
CA THR A 67 -3.99 21.27 4.70
C THR A 67 -3.11 21.84 3.57
N THR A 68 -3.55 21.76 2.32
CA THR A 68 -2.68 21.94 1.14
C THR A 68 -2.89 23.25 0.40
N LYS A 69 -3.90 24.04 0.77
CA LYS A 69 -4.11 25.40 0.26
C LYS A 69 -3.01 26.34 0.75
N GLY A 70 -1.87 26.34 0.08
CA GLY A 70 -0.82 27.34 0.28
C GLY A 70 0.63 26.87 0.17
N ILE A 71 0.89 25.57 0.04
CA ILE A 71 2.27 25.08 -0.12
C ILE A 71 2.57 24.96 -1.62
N PRO A 72 3.44 25.81 -2.19
CA PRO A 72 3.87 25.64 -3.57
C PRO A 72 4.65 24.32 -3.68
N LEU A 73 4.13 23.39 -4.48
CA LEU A 73 4.80 22.14 -4.81
C LEU A 73 5.56 22.33 -6.13
N PRO A 74 6.89 22.48 -6.12
CA PRO A 74 7.68 22.71 -7.35
C PRO A 74 7.62 21.57 -8.38
N TRP A 75 7.00 20.46 -8.02
CA TRP A 75 6.91 19.19 -8.75
C TRP A 75 5.48 18.89 -9.20
N LYS A 76 4.53 19.82 -9.00
CA LYS A 76 3.11 19.68 -9.40
C LYS A 76 2.92 19.40 -10.90
N ASP A 77 3.88 19.84 -11.72
CA ASP A 77 3.87 19.64 -13.18
C ASP A 77 4.75 18.50 -13.68
N LYS A 78 5.31 17.70 -12.76
CA LYS A 78 6.12 16.53 -13.10
C LYS A 78 5.27 15.27 -12.99
N LYS A 79 5.62 14.26 -13.79
CA LYS A 79 5.13 12.89 -13.61
C LYS A 79 5.77 12.31 -12.34
N ILE A 80 4.99 11.57 -11.57
CA ILE A 80 5.38 10.92 -10.33
C ILE A 80 5.21 9.42 -10.51
N LEU A 81 6.28 8.69 -10.28
CA LEU A 81 6.29 7.24 -10.28
C LEU A 81 6.22 6.74 -8.85
N VAL A 82 5.19 5.95 -8.54
CA VAL A 82 4.98 5.29 -7.25
C VAL A 82 5.25 3.81 -7.43
N VAL A 83 6.12 3.26 -6.60
CA VAL A 83 6.48 1.83 -6.64
C VAL A 83 6.29 1.24 -5.26
N ASP A 84 5.33 0.35 -5.13
CA ASP A 84 5.01 -0.35 -3.87
C ASP A 84 4.47 -1.74 -4.23
N ASP A 85 4.91 -2.78 -3.54
CA ASP A 85 4.53 -4.16 -3.82
C ASP A 85 3.09 -4.49 -3.38
N GLU A 86 2.44 -3.56 -2.68
CA GLU A 86 1.05 -3.67 -2.25
C GLU A 86 0.15 -2.64 -2.95
N ALA A 87 -0.81 -3.13 -3.73
CA ALA A 87 -1.74 -2.29 -4.50
C ALA A 87 -2.57 -1.33 -3.64
N TYR A 88 -2.84 -1.69 -2.38
CA TYR A 88 -3.53 -0.81 -1.44
C TYR A 88 -2.70 0.43 -1.12
N ASN A 89 -1.39 0.29 -0.94
CA ASN A 89 -0.49 1.42 -0.67
C ASN A 89 -0.43 2.36 -1.86
N THR A 90 -0.37 1.83 -3.08
CA THR A 90 -0.40 2.65 -4.30
C THR A 90 -1.72 3.42 -4.43
N GLU A 91 -2.86 2.78 -4.16
CA GLU A 91 -4.20 3.43 -4.21
C GLU A 91 -4.35 4.53 -3.15
N VAL A 92 -3.88 4.27 -1.93
CA VAL A 92 -3.87 5.29 -0.86
C VAL A 92 -2.96 6.46 -1.25
N LEU A 93 -1.79 6.20 -1.84
CA LEU A 93 -0.89 7.26 -2.29
C LEU A 93 -1.50 8.10 -3.41
N GLU A 94 -2.18 7.49 -4.38
CA GLU A 94 -2.87 8.21 -5.45
C GLU A 94 -3.90 9.19 -4.90
N ILE A 95 -4.67 8.78 -3.88
CA ILE A 95 -5.66 9.64 -3.23
C ILE A 95 -4.99 10.80 -2.50
N ILE A 96 -3.89 10.54 -1.79
CA ILE A 96 -3.10 11.56 -1.11
C ILE A 96 -2.54 12.57 -2.12
N LEU A 97 -1.92 12.09 -3.19
CA LEU A 97 -1.35 12.92 -4.26
C LEU A 97 -2.45 13.73 -4.98
N GLY A 98 -3.61 13.12 -5.23
CA GLY A 98 -4.79 13.82 -5.76
C GLY A 98 -5.28 14.92 -4.81
N GLY A 99 -5.28 14.67 -3.49
CA GLY A 99 -5.69 15.64 -2.48
C GLY A 99 -4.72 16.82 -2.29
N ILE A 100 -3.44 16.68 -2.66
CA ILE A 100 -2.50 17.82 -2.78
C ILE A 100 -2.58 18.53 -4.15
N GLY A 101 -3.51 18.12 -5.02
CA GLY A 101 -3.77 18.77 -6.30
C GLY A 101 -2.88 18.31 -7.45
N ILE A 102 -2.34 17.09 -7.37
CA ILE A 102 -1.64 16.45 -8.49
C ILE A 102 -2.68 15.74 -9.36
N SER A 103 -2.64 16.00 -10.66
CA SER A 103 -3.58 15.40 -11.60
C SER A 103 -3.33 13.89 -11.73
N PRO A 104 -4.37 13.03 -11.80
CA PRO A 104 -4.22 11.59 -11.91
C PRO A 104 -3.37 11.12 -13.11
N ASP A 105 -3.40 11.84 -14.23
CA ASP A 105 -2.60 11.57 -15.44
C ASP A 105 -1.09 11.73 -15.23
N LYS A 106 -0.68 12.41 -14.15
CA LYS A 106 0.72 12.57 -13.76
C LYS A 106 1.19 11.49 -12.80
N ILE A 107 0.30 10.67 -12.25
CA ILE A 107 0.66 9.61 -11.29
C ILE A 107 0.73 8.30 -12.05
N VAL A 108 1.86 7.61 -11.90
CA VAL A 108 2.12 6.30 -12.50
C VAL A 108 2.44 5.35 -11.37
N THR A 109 1.67 4.27 -11.23
CA THR A 109 1.85 3.27 -10.18
C THR A 109 2.43 1.99 -10.75
N CYS A 110 3.35 1.36 -10.02
CA CYS A 110 3.92 0.06 -10.35
C CYS A 110 3.95 -0.82 -9.10
N LEU A 111 3.73 -2.13 -9.26
CA LEU A 111 3.78 -3.12 -8.19
C LEU A 111 5.17 -3.72 -7.99
N SER A 112 6.13 -3.34 -8.83
CA SER A 112 7.50 -3.83 -8.75
C SER A 112 8.51 -2.85 -9.35
N GLY A 113 9.75 -2.95 -8.90
CA GLY A 113 10.85 -2.19 -9.49
C GLY A 113 11.12 -2.55 -10.96
N SER A 114 10.87 -3.81 -11.36
CA SER A 114 11.00 -4.24 -12.76
C SER A 114 9.99 -3.53 -13.67
N GLU A 115 8.73 -3.49 -13.26
CA GLU A 115 7.67 -2.78 -13.98
C GLU A 115 7.97 -1.28 -14.07
N ALA A 116 8.42 -0.68 -12.96
CA ALA A 116 8.81 0.72 -12.92
C ALA A 116 9.92 1.06 -13.95
N ILE A 117 10.91 0.18 -14.10
CA ILE A 117 11.99 0.34 -15.08
C ILE A 117 11.45 0.25 -16.52
N GLU A 118 10.53 -0.68 -16.79
CA GLU A 118 9.90 -0.84 -18.11
C GLU A 118 9.10 0.42 -18.50
N VAL A 119 8.27 0.93 -17.58
CA VAL A 119 7.47 2.13 -17.80
C VAL A 119 8.36 3.38 -18.05
N ILE A 120 9.49 3.50 -17.34
CA ILE A 120 10.45 4.57 -17.59
C ILE A 120 11.07 4.43 -18.99
N LYS A 121 11.46 3.22 -19.40
CA LYS A 121 12.07 2.98 -20.72
C LYS A 121 11.11 3.35 -21.85
N GLU A 122 9.85 2.94 -21.74
CA GLU A 122 8.80 3.29 -22.71
C GLU A 122 8.57 4.81 -22.76
N SER A 123 8.61 5.48 -21.61
CA SER A 123 8.45 6.93 -21.54
C SER A 123 9.60 7.67 -22.23
N ILE A 124 10.84 7.19 -22.09
CA ILE A 124 12.02 7.79 -22.74
C ILE A 124 11.98 7.57 -24.26
N GLN A 125 11.50 6.42 -24.74
CA GLN A 125 11.45 6.11 -26.17
C GLN A 125 10.35 6.85 -26.94
N ASN A 126 9.31 7.31 -26.23
CA ASN A 126 8.15 7.97 -26.83
C ASN A 126 8.18 9.50 -26.75
N GLU A 127 9.25 10.12 -26.22
CA GLU A 127 9.41 11.57 -26.34
C GLU A 127 9.79 11.93 -27.78
N PRO A 128 8.96 12.67 -28.53
CA PRO A 128 9.36 13.17 -29.83
C PRO A 128 10.54 14.12 -29.66
N GLU A 129 11.61 13.91 -30.43
CA GLU A 129 12.72 14.85 -30.53
C GLU A 129 12.16 16.25 -30.76
N SER A 130 12.24 17.10 -29.74
CA SER A 130 11.78 18.48 -29.84
C SER A 130 12.77 19.22 -30.74
N GLN A 131 12.36 19.46 -31.99
CA GLN A 131 13.05 20.32 -32.95
C GLN A 131 12.96 21.80 -32.57
#